data_AF-A0AAE9ZD97-F1
#
_entry.id   AF-A0AAE9ZD97-F1
#
_cell.length_a   1.000
_cell.length_b   1.000
_cell.length_c   1.000
_cell.angle_alpha   90.00
_cell.angle_beta   90.00
_cell.angle_gamma   90.00
#
_symmetry.space_group_name_H-M   'P 1'
#
loop_
_entity.id
_entity.type
_entity.pdbx_description
1 polymer ?
#
loop_
_entity_poly.entity_id
_entity_poly.type
_entity_poly.pdbx_seq_one_letter_code
_entity_poly.pdbx_strand_id
1 'polypeptide(L)'
;MTPKRTATPEEVAPEDIVWINGFPTPPALPVRPWHAFLSVLRLVRNKEDTRQVFEVVSALSGGSSTKLFSRFSASPYGRRVVSEPIKLEKVLGDREYLRTFPEASLARAYLEFMEGENLTPDGLIDAAEEAGIDFRGETQFEEFRRLFLHLDVCHDLWHVLTGYGRDALGELCNLVYTRHQTKNPGFKLIVGIGLLAIKAEKPFQPFQAAIAEAKSNAKQSRWILEYDVEELLMLPLADARARLGITEPEIYNAIPMQVKENLLKPKQTQTQTQREQAHAVRKAA
;
A
#
# COMPACT_ATOMS: atom_id res chain seq x y z
N MET A 1 18.89 -4.07 -29.72
CA MET A 1 18.15 -3.04 -28.96
C MET A 1 16.77 -2.93 -29.57
N THR A 2 15.81 -3.68 -29.05
CA THR A 2 14.39 -3.54 -29.39
C THR A 2 13.85 -2.31 -28.68
N PRO A 3 13.10 -1.42 -29.36
CA PRO A 3 12.58 -0.22 -28.73
C PRO A 3 11.56 -0.62 -27.65
N LYS A 4 11.71 -0.05 -26.44
CA LYS A 4 10.69 -0.08 -25.40
C LYS A 4 9.41 0.47 -26.03
N ARG A 5 8.39 -0.38 -26.11
CA ARG A 5 7.04 0.00 -26.51
C ARG A 5 6.52 0.88 -25.36
N THR A 6 6.70 2.19 -25.46
CA THR A 6 5.96 3.16 -24.64
C THR A 6 4.52 3.06 -25.10
N ALA A 7 3.76 2.17 -24.47
CA ALA A 7 2.32 2.14 -24.66
C ALA A 7 1.80 3.47 -24.11
N THR A 8 1.46 4.40 -25.00
CA THR A 8 0.53 5.47 -24.65
C THR A 8 -0.68 4.80 -24.00
N PRO A 9 -1.08 5.17 -22.77
CA PRO A 9 -2.29 4.66 -22.16
C PRO A 9 -3.42 4.81 -23.18
N GLU A 10 -4.14 3.72 -23.45
CA GLU A 10 -5.21 3.70 -24.45
C GLU A 10 -6.20 4.81 -24.11
N GLU A 11 -6.24 5.83 -24.96
CA GLU A 11 -6.99 7.06 -24.70
C GLU A 11 -8.48 6.71 -24.64
N VAL A 12 -9.13 7.01 -23.52
CA VAL A 12 -10.55 6.69 -23.31
C VAL A 12 -11.37 7.64 -24.17
N ALA A 13 -12.30 7.07 -24.95
CA ALA A 13 -13.18 7.83 -25.81
C ALA A 13 -14.03 8.82 -24.97
N PRO A 14 -14.27 10.06 -25.45
CA PRO A 14 -15.00 11.08 -24.69
C PRO A 14 -16.37 10.62 -24.16
N GLU A 15 -17.07 9.77 -24.90
CA GLU A 15 -18.37 9.17 -24.55
C GLU A 15 -18.32 8.18 -23.38
N ASP A 16 -17.15 7.57 -23.12
CA ASP A 16 -16.95 6.60 -22.04
C ASP A 16 -16.41 7.26 -20.75
N ILE A 17 -16.13 8.57 -20.78
CA ILE A 17 -15.65 9.33 -19.62
C ILE A 17 -16.79 9.52 -18.62
N VAL A 18 -16.53 9.12 -17.37
CA VAL A 18 -17.46 9.30 -16.27
C VAL A 18 -17.09 10.55 -15.48
N TRP A 19 -18.03 11.48 -15.35
CA TRP A 19 -17.82 12.72 -14.59
C TRP A 19 -18.27 12.57 -13.14
N ILE A 20 -17.36 12.84 -12.20
CA ILE A 20 -17.62 12.71 -10.76
C ILE A 20 -17.19 13.99 -10.07
N ASN A 21 -18.14 14.65 -9.40
CA ASN A 21 -17.89 15.88 -8.62
C ASN A 21 -17.20 17.02 -9.41
N GLY A 22 -17.31 17.00 -10.74
CA GLY A 22 -16.68 17.96 -11.66
C GLY A 22 -15.38 17.48 -12.31
N PHE A 23 -14.90 16.26 -12.02
CA PHE A 23 -13.65 15.72 -12.53
C PHE A 23 -13.88 14.55 -13.50
N PRO A 24 -13.08 14.42 -14.57
CA PRO A 24 -13.13 13.27 -15.46
C PRO A 24 -12.52 12.04 -14.78
N THR A 25 -13.17 10.90 -14.91
CA THR A 25 -12.68 9.62 -14.40
C THR A 25 -12.83 8.52 -15.45
N PRO A 26 -11.94 7.49 -15.43
CA PRO A 26 -12.10 6.36 -16.32
C PRO A 26 -13.39 5.58 -15.95
N PRO A 27 -13.98 4.86 -16.91
CA PRO A 27 -15.07 3.96 -16.62
C PRO A 27 -14.65 2.92 -15.57
N ALA A 28 -15.61 2.46 -14.77
CA ALA A 28 -15.33 1.46 -13.74
C ALA A 28 -14.73 0.20 -14.38
N LEU A 29 -13.61 -0.27 -13.83
CA LEU A 29 -12.95 -1.47 -14.33
C LEU A 29 -13.90 -2.68 -14.20
N PRO A 30 -14.07 -3.50 -15.24
CA PRO A 30 -14.84 -4.72 -15.12
C PRO A 30 -14.16 -5.66 -14.12
N VAL A 31 -14.97 -6.38 -13.34
CA VAL A 31 -14.44 -7.41 -12.43
C VAL A 31 -13.94 -8.59 -13.27
N ARG A 32 -12.66 -8.91 -13.15
CA ARG A 32 -11.95 -9.96 -13.90
C ARG A 32 -11.52 -11.10 -12.96
N PRO A 33 -12.45 -11.95 -12.48
CA PRO A 33 -12.15 -12.94 -11.44
C PRO A 33 -11.14 -14.00 -11.90
N TRP A 34 -11.18 -14.40 -13.17
CA TRP A 34 -10.20 -15.34 -13.73
C TRP A 34 -8.79 -14.77 -13.78
N HIS A 35 -8.64 -13.49 -14.15
CA HIS A 35 -7.34 -12.82 -14.12
C HIS A 35 -6.81 -12.73 -12.70
N ALA A 36 -7.65 -12.33 -11.74
CA ALA A 36 -7.30 -12.30 -10.33
C ALA A 36 -6.84 -13.68 -9.83
N PHE A 37 -7.56 -14.75 -10.18
CA PHE A 37 -7.16 -16.11 -9.84
C PHE A 37 -5.79 -16.50 -10.44
N LEU A 38 -5.55 -16.19 -11.72
CA LEU A 38 -4.26 -16.45 -12.37
C LEU A 38 -3.12 -15.65 -11.72
N SER A 39 -3.35 -14.39 -11.35
CA SER A 39 -2.36 -13.56 -10.64
C SER A 39 -2.08 -14.08 -9.24
N VAL A 40 -3.10 -14.59 -8.53
CA VAL A 40 -2.90 -15.30 -7.26
C VAL A 40 -2.01 -16.53 -7.45
N LEU A 41 -2.25 -17.35 -8.46
CA LEU A 41 -1.40 -18.52 -8.74
C LEU A 41 0.06 -18.12 -9.01
N ARG A 42 0.28 -17.00 -9.73
CA ARG A 42 1.62 -16.45 -9.98
C ARG A 42 2.27 -15.96 -8.69
N LEU A 43 1.53 -15.24 -7.85
CA LEU A 43 2.02 -14.74 -6.56
C LEU A 43 2.38 -15.87 -5.59
N VAL A 44 1.57 -16.93 -5.55
CA VAL A 44 1.85 -18.11 -4.72
C VAL A 44 3.11 -18.84 -5.21
N ARG A 45 3.35 -18.87 -6.52
CA ARG A 45 4.54 -19.47 -7.13
C ARG A 45 5.79 -18.60 -6.93
N ASN A 46 5.66 -17.29 -7.02
CA ASN A 46 6.73 -16.33 -6.77
C ASN A 46 6.25 -15.21 -5.84
N LYS A 47 6.56 -15.36 -4.55
CA LYS A 47 6.14 -14.42 -3.49
C LYS A 47 6.79 -13.03 -3.63
N GLU A 48 7.87 -12.93 -4.40
CA GLU A 48 8.58 -11.67 -4.66
C GLU A 48 7.96 -10.87 -5.83
N ASP A 49 7.01 -11.44 -6.59
CA ASP A 49 6.31 -10.74 -7.67
C ASP A 49 5.15 -9.89 -7.13
N THR A 50 5.49 -8.82 -6.39
CA THR A 50 4.54 -7.88 -5.74
C THR A 50 3.56 -7.25 -6.74
N ARG A 51 3.92 -7.18 -8.01
CA ARG A 51 3.04 -6.74 -9.13
C ARG A 51 1.73 -7.51 -9.18
N GLN A 52 1.75 -8.79 -8.83
CA GLN A 52 0.54 -9.61 -8.83
C GLN A 52 -0.47 -9.16 -7.77
N VAL A 53 -0.03 -8.50 -6.69
CA VAL A 53 -0.94 -7.92 -5.70
C VAL A 53 -1.78 -6.82 -6.36
N PHE A 54 -1.13 -5.93 -7.11
CA PHE A 54 -1.81 -4.87 -7.85
C PHE A 54 -2.73 -5.41 -8.93
N GLU A 55 -2.32 -6.45 -9.66
CA GLU A 55 -3.18 -7.12 -10.65
C GLU A 55 -4.45 -7.69 -10.02
N VAL A 56 -4.34 -8.32 -8.85
CA VAL A 56 -5.50 -8.85 -8.11
C VAL A 56 -6.42 -7.72 -7.63
N VAL A 57 -5.84 -6.67 -7.05
CA VAL A 57 -6.58 -5.50 -6.53
C VAL A 57 -7.29 -4.74 -7.64
N SER A 58 -6.62 -4.55 -8.78
CA SER A 58 -7.19 -3.92 -9.97
C SER A 58 -8.29 -4.79 -10.59
N ALA A 59 -8.03 -6.08 -10.79
CA ALA A 59 -8.98 -7.01 -11.40
C ALA A 59 -10.26 -7.21 -10.58
N LEU A 60 -10.20 -7.02 -9.26
CA LEU A 60 -11.38 -7.13 -8.39
C LEU A 60 -11.96 -5.78 -7.99
N SER A 61 -11.34 -4.67 -8.35
CA SER A 61 -11.74 -3.32 -7.91
C SER A 61 -13.20 -2.99 -8.26
N GLY A 62 -13.67 -3.34 -9.46
CA GLY A 62 -15.01 -2.99 -9.90
C GLY A 62 -15.27 -1.48 -9.77
N GLY A 63 -16.48 -1.11 -9.36
CA GLY A 63 -16.83 0.28 -9.04
C GLY A 63 -16.30 0.81 -7.69
N SER A 64 -15.44 0.08 -6.97
CA SER A 64 -14.94 0.57 -5.67
C SER A 64 -14.06 1.81 -5.80
N SER A 65 -13.20 1.86 -6.82
CA SER A 65 -12.35 3.02 -7.15
C SER A 65 -13.19 4.27 -7.44
N THR A 66 -14.22 4.13 -8.25
CA THR A 66 -15.17 5.20 -8.61
C THR A 66 -15.92 5.72 -7.37
N LYS A 67 -16.40 4.82 -6.50
CA LYS A 67 -17.07 5.18 -5.23
C LYS A 67 -16.11 5.86 -4.25
N LEU A 68 -14.87 5.37 -4.17
CA LEU A 68 -13.83 5.96 -3.34
C LEU A 68 -13.54 7.40 -3.79
N PHE A 69 -13.34 7.60 -5.10
CA PHE A 69 -13.11 8.91 -5.68
C PHE A 69 -14.29 9.87 -5.47
N SER A 70 -15.52 9.38 -5.67
CA SER A 70 -16.73 10.16 -5.39
C SER A 70 -16.82 10.63 -3.94
N ARG A 71 -16.50 9.75 -2.97
CA ARG A 71 -16.49 10.13 -1.55
C ARG A 71 -15.34 11.09 -1.22
N PHE A 72 -14.15 10.86 -1.79
CA PHE A 72 -12.93 11.62 -1.50
C PHE A 72 -13.00 13.04 -2.03
N SER A 73 -13.32 13.20 -3.32
CA SER A 73 -13.45 14.52 -3.97
C SER A 73 -14.67 15.33 -3.50
N ALA A 74 -15.58 14.71 -2.75
CA ALA A 74 -16.67 15.40 -2.05
C ALA A 74 -16.25 15.97 -0.68
N SER A 75 -15.17 15.45 -0.07
CA SER A 75 -14.65 16.01 1.17
C SER A 75 -13.83 17.29 0.91
N PRO A 76 -13.79 18.26 1.85
CA PRO A 76 -12.96 19.45 1.68
C PRO A 76 -11.48 19.13 1.45
N TYR A 77 -10.93 18.22 2.27
CA TYR A 77 -9.52 17.81 2.13
C TYR A 77 -9.27 17.07 0.81
N GLY A 78 -10.06 16.03 0.51
CA GLY A 78 -9.86 15.26 -0.71
C GLY A 78 -10.09 16.07 -1.98
N ARG A 79 -11.01 17.05 -1.97
CA ARG A 79 -11.15 18.02 -3.06
C ARG A 79 -9.85 18.81 -3.25
N ARG A 80 -9.27 19.37 -2.18
CA ARG A 80 -7.97 20.05 -2.26
C ARG A 80 -6.88 19.12 -2.80
N VAL A 81 -6.79 17.88 -2.33
CA VAL A 81 -5.77 16.93 -2.82
C VAL A 81 -5.88 16.67 -4.31
N VAL A 82 -7.09 16.55 -4.86
CA VAL A 82 -7.25 16.27 -6.29
C VAL A 82 -7.19 17.53 -7.15
N SER A 83 -7.64 18.70 -6.67
CA SER A 83 -7.64 19.95 -7.46
C SER A 83 -6.37 20.78 -7.28
N GLU A 84 -5.89 20.91 -6.05
CA GLU A 84 -4.69 21.65 -5.68
C GLU A 84 -3.51 20.66 -5.61
N PRO A 85 -2.28 21.09 -5.95
CA PRO A 85 -1.13 20.20 -5.93
C PRO A 85 -0.62 19.96 -4.50
N ILE A 86 -1.46 19.43 -3.60
CA ILE A 86 -0.99 18.85 -2.35
C ILE A 86 -0.20 17.60 -2.72
N LYS A 87 1.13 17.74 -2.72
CA LYS A 87 2.08 16.69 -3.08
C LYS A 87 2.59 16.04 -1.81
N LEU A 88 1.76 15.19 -1.22
CA LEU A 88 2.07 14.51 0.04
C LEU A 88 3.38 13.71 -0.05
N GLU A 89 3.65 13.12 -1.21
CA GLU A 89 4.91 12.41 -1.50
C GLU A 89 6.15 13.31 -1.31
N LYS A 90 6.03 14.61 -1.61
CA LYS A 90 7.11 15.58 -1.42
C LYS A 90 7.24 15.98 0.05
N VAL A 91 6.13 16.21 0.73
CA VAL A 91 6.12 16.56 2.16
C VAL A 91 6.73 15.43 3.00
N LEU A 92 6.31 14.20 2.75
CA LEU A 92 6.83 13.01 3.44
C LEU A 92 8.22 12.59 2.95
N GLY A 93 8.62 13.03 1.75
CA GLY A 93 9.96 12.80 1.21
C GLY A 93 11.01 13.77 1.76
N ASP A 94 10.61 14.94 2.25
CA ASP A 94 11.53 15.94 2.80
C ASP A 94 11.93 15.59 4.24
N ARG A 95 12.99 14.80 4.37
CA ARG A 95 13.51 14.37 5.66
C ARG A 95 13.94 15.54 6.54
N GLU A 96 14.57 16.58 5.97
CA GLU A 96 15.02 17.72 6.78
C GLU A 96 13.83 18.49 7.34
N TYR A 97 12.79 18.69 6.52
CA TYR A 97 11.53 19.27 6.98
C TYR A 97 10.91 18.44 8.11
N LEU A 98 10.79 17.11 7.95
CA LEU A 98 10.25 16.24 9.00
C LEU A 98 11.07 16.27 10.29
N ARG A 99 12.40 16.51 10.22
CA ARG A 99 13.24 16.65 11.42
C ARG A 99 12.93 17.91 12.23
N THR A 100 12.33 18.93 11.63
CA THR A 100 11.97 20.18 12.33
C THR A 100 10.79 20.01 13.29
N PHE A 101 10.03 18.93 13.16
CA PHE A 101 8.84 18.67 13.97
C PHE A 101 9.22 18.22 15.39
N PRO A 102 8.32 18.41 16.38
CA PRO A 102 8.54 17.94 17.75
C PRO A 102 8.81 16.44 17.82
N GLU A 103 9.70 15.99 18.70
CA GLU A 103 10.14 14.58 18.82
C GLU A 103 8.98 13.59 18.96
N ALA A 104 7.95 13.93 19.74
CA ALA A 104 6.77 13.08 19.96
C ALA A 104 5.76 13.06 18.79
N SER A 105 6.00 13.84 17.73
CA SER A 105 5.05 14.02 16.62
C SER A 105 4.94 12.80 15.71
N LEU A 106 3.82 12.71 14.99
CA LEU A 106 3.64 11.73 13.92
C LEU A 106 4.70 11.87 12.82
N ALA A 107 5.11 13.10 12.47
CA ALA A 107 6.18 13.35 11.49
C ALA A 107 7.50 12.69 11.90
N ARG A 108 7.89 12.82 13.18
CA ARG A 108 9.10 12.24 13.73
C ARG A 108 9.02 10.71 13.78
N ALA A 109 7.89 10.16 14.22
CA ALA A 109 7.66 8.71 14.20
C ALA A 109 7.67 8.14 12.77
N TYR A 110 7.13 8.87 11.80
CA TYR A 110 7.17 8.49 10.39
C TYR A 110 8.58 8.51 9.83
N LEU A 111 9.36 9.56 10.11
CA LEU A 111 10.74 9.65 9.67
C LEU A 111 11.58 8.49 10.23
N GLU A 112 11.46 8.19 11.52
CA GLU A 112 12.18 7.08 12.17
C GLU A 112 11.82 5.73 11.57
N PHE A 113 10.54 5.50 11.27
CA PHE A 113 10.08 4.31 10.56
C PHE A 113 10.70 4.18 9.16
N MET A 114 10.67 5.26 8.37
CA MET A 114 11.21 5.25 7.01
C MET A 114 12.73 5.10 6.98
N GLU A 115 13.45 5.71 7.94
CA GLU A 115 14.91 5.56 8.08
C GLU A 115 15.28 4.15 8.54
N GLY A 116 14.55 3.57 9.49
CA GLY A 116 14.76 2.21 9.98
C GLY A 116 14.57 1.14 8.89
N GLU A 117 13.64 1.37 7.96
CA GLU A 117 13.36 0.48 6.83
C GLU A 117 14.19 0.81 5.57
N ASN A 118 15.00 1.89 5.60
CA ASN A 118 15.76 2.43 4.47
C ASN A 118 14.87 2.73 3.23
N LEU A 119 13.76 3.43 3.46
CA LEU A 119 12.75 3.76 2.45
C LEU A 119 12.62 5.27 2.21
N THR A 120 12.05 5.61 1.07
CA THR A 120 11.60 6.97 0.71
C THR A 120 10.30 6.88 -0.08
N PRO A 121 9.39 7.87 0.00
CA PRO A 121 8.19 7.91 -0.83
C PRO A 121 8.51 7.81 -2.33
N ASP A 122 9.55 8.50 -2.80
CA ASP A 122 9.98 8.40 -4.21
C ASP A 122 10.41 6.97 -4.58
N GLY A 123 11.17 6.29 -3.71
CA GLY A 123 11.58 4.90 -3.96
C GLY A 123 10.39 3.93 -4.00
N LEU A 124 9.32 4.21 -3.26
CA LEU A 124 8.08 3.42 -3.29
C LEU A 124 7.29 3.67 -4.59
N ILE A 125 7.24 4.92 -5.04
CA ILE A 125 6.66 5.29 -6.35
C ILE A 125 7.44 4.64 -7.49
N ASP A 126 8.77 4.67 -7.44
CA ASP A 126 9.63 4.03 -8.45
C ASP A 126 9.38 2.51 -8.48
N ALA A 127 9.24 1.87 -7.32
CA ALA A 127 8.89 0.45 -7.23
C ALA A 127 7.48 0.15 -7.79
N ALA A 128 6.53 1.07 -7.62
CA ALA A 128 5.21 0.96 -8.25
C ALA A 128 5.29 1.10 -9.78
N GLU A 129 6.14 1.98 -10.30
CA GLU A 129 6.38 2.15 -11.74
C GLU A 129 7.01 0.89 -12.35
N GLU A 130 8.01 0.30 -11.69
CA GLU A 130 8.57 -1.00 -12.07
C GLU A 130 7.52 -2.12 -12.03
N ALA A 131 6.52 -1.97 -11.17
CA ALA A 131 5.37 -2.86 -11.08
C ALA A 131 4.31 -2.63 -12.17
N GLY A 132 4.48 -1.61 -13.02
CA GLY A 132 3.57 -1.24 -14.09
C GLY A 132 2.47 -0.25 -13.69
N ILE A 133 2.61 0.41 -12.53
CA ILE A 133 1.73 1.47 -12.08
C ILE A 133 2.41 2.82 -12.30
N ASP A 134 1.96 3.53 -13.32
CA ASP A 134 2.52 4.82 -13.65
C ASP A 134 1.78 5.96 -12.93
N PHE A 135 2.40 6.48 -11.88
CA PHE A 135 1.92 7.66 -11.16
C PHE A 135 2.45 8.99 -11.69
N ARG A 136 3.38 9.00 -12.65
CA ARG A 136 4.07 10.22 -13.13
C ARG A 136 3.81 10.56 -14.60
N GLY A 137 3.43 9.58 -15.41
CA GLY A 137 3.14 9.76 -16.83
C GLY A 137 1.89 10.59 -17.13
N GLU A 138 1.73 10.92 -18.40
CA GLU A 138 0.59 11.69 -18.89
C GLU A 138 -0.70 10.85 -18.81
N THR A 139 -1.80 11.47 -18.38
CA THR A 139 -3.10 10.81 -18.27
C THR A 139 -4.23 11.80 -18.49
N GLN A 140 -5.35 11.34 -19.06
CA GLN A 140 -6.59 12.11 -19.18
C GLN A 140 -7.29 12.31 -17.83
N PHE A 141 -6.90 11.55 -16.80
CA PHE A 141 -7.58 11.50 -15.51
C PHE A 141 -6.65 11.87 -14.36
N GLU A 142 -6.06 13.07 -14.44
CA GLU A 142 -5.02 13.50 -13.51
C GLU A 142 -5.51 13.51 -12.06
N GLU A 143 -6.71 14.04 -11.80
CA GLU A 143 -7.32 14.13 -10.48
C GLU A 143 -7.64 12.74 -9.91
N PHE A 144 -8.12 11.84 -10.77
CA PHE A 144 -8.34 10.45 -10.41
C PHE A 144 -7.03 9.77 -10.01
N ARG A 145 -5.95 9.97 -10.78
CA ARG A 145 -4.61 9.46 -10.47
C ARG A 145 -4.07 10.04 -9.16
N ARG A 146 -4.29 11.34 -8.89
CA ARG A 146 -3.85 12.00 -7.65
C ARG A 146 -4.41 11.32 -6.39
N LEU A 147 -5.66 10.83 -6.42
CA LEU A 147 -6.20 10.02 -5.32
C LEU A 147 -5.37 8.75 -5.09
N PHE A 148 -5.01 8.00 -6.13
CA PHE A 148 -4.29 6.75 -5.97
C PHE A 148 -2.85 6.97 -5.52
N LEU A 149 -2.18 8.00 -6.03
CA LEU A 149 -0.87 8.42 -5.52
C LEU A 149 -0.96 8.79 -4.02
N HIS A 150 -1.97 9.58 -3.65
CA HIS A 150 -2.20 9.96 -2.26
C HIS A 150 -2.49 8.75 -1.36
N LEU A 151 -3.28 7.78 -1.84
CA LEU A 151 -3.58 6.54 -1.13
C LEU A 151 -2.32 5.69 -0.93
N ASP A 152 -1.45 5.59 -1.93
CA ASP A 152 -0.19 4.83 -1.89
C ASP A 152 0.74 5.41 -0.83
N VAL A 153 0.89 6.74 -0.82
CA VAL A 153 1.69 7.44 0.20
C VAL A 153 1.07 7.33 1.60
N CYS A 154 -0.26 7.40 1.70
CA CYS A 154 -0.97 7.20 2.97
C CYS A 154 -0.84 5.77 3.50
N HIS A 155 -0.77 4.75 2.65
CA HIS A 155 -0.60 3.36 3.05
C HIS A 155 0.64 3.19 3.93
N ASP A 156 1.77 3.78 3.52
CA ASP A 156 3.00 3.72 4.29
C ASP A 156 2.90 4.50 5.60
N LEU A 157 2.25 5.66 5.60
CA LEU A 157 1.95 6.40 6.83
C LEU A 157 1.05 5.58 7.79
N TRP A 158 0.16 4.74 7.26
CA TRP A 158 -0.72 3.92 8.08
C TRP A 158 0.03 2.85 8.87
N HIS A 159 1.19 2.38 8.43
CA HIS A 159 2.02 1.49 9.27
C HIS A 159 2.37 2.14 10.61
N VAL A 160 2.72 3.43 10.59
CA VAL A 160 3.07 4.19 11.80
C VAL A 160 1.84 4.50 12.65
N LEU A 161 0.78 4.99 12.01
CA LEU A 161 -0.48 5.29 12.71
C LEU A 161 -1.07 4.05 13.38
N THR A 162 -1.07 2.92 12.70
CA THR A 162 -1.67 1.67 13.20
C THR A 162 -0.73 0.82 14.04
N GLY A 163 0.58 1.05 13.96
CA GLY A 163 1.59 0.26 14.68
C GLY A 163 1.91 -1.10 14.05
N TYR A 164 1.43 -1.38 12.84
CA TYR A 164 1.82 -2.59 12.10
C TYR A 164 3.11 -2.34 11.31
N GLY A 165 4.13 -3.17 11.51
CA GLY A 165 5.39 -3.09 10.75
C GLY A 165 5.27 -3.58 9.31
N ARG A 166 6.40 -3.59 8.60
CA ARG A 166 6.52 -4.09 7.21
C ARG A 166 6.80 -5.60 7.09
N ASP A 167 6.75 -6.32 8.21
CA ASP A 167 6.80 -7.78 8.15
C ASP A 167 5.54 -8.35 7.50
N ALA A 168 5.60 -9.59 7.03
CA ALA A 168 4.49 -10.20 6.30
C ALA A 168 3.15 -10.19 7.05
N LEU A 169 3.13 -10.32 8.38
CA LEU A 169 1.90 -10.24 9.15
C LEU A 169 1.44 -8.77 9.31
N GLY A 170 2.38 -7.87 9.56
CA GLY A 170 2.13 -6.43 9.66
C GLY A 170 1.50 -5.87 8.37
N GLU A 171 2.06 -6.23 7.21
CA GLU A 171 1.49 -5.91 5.89
C GLU A 171 0.06 -6.43 5.73
N LEU A 172 -0.22 -7.69 6.12
CA LEU A 172 -1.58 -8.22 6.05
C LEU A 172 -2.55 -7.46 6.96
N CYS A 173 -2.09 -7.01 8.14
CA CYS A 173 -2.89 -6.19 9.05
C CYS A 173 -3.12 -4.79 8.47
N ASN A 174 -2.11 -4.16 7.86
CA ASN A 174 -2.26 -2.87 7.19
C ASN A 174 -3.21 -2.97 5.97
N LEU A 175 -3.13 -4.05 5.18
CA LEU A 175 -4.07 -4.32 4.09
C LEU A 175 -5.52 -4.51 4.56
N VAL A 176 -5.75 -4.96 5.80
CA VAL A 176 -7.10 -4.97 6.40
C VAL A 176 -7.60 -3.54 6.62
N TYR A 177 -6.75 -2.63 7.09
CA TYR A 177 -7.04 -1.20 7.17
C TYR A 177 -7.30 -0.61 5.79
N THR A 178 -6.43 -0.87 4.82
CA THR A 178 -6.59 -0.40 3.43
C THR A 178 -7.90 -0.87 2.82
N ARG A 179 -8.28 -2.13 3.03
CA ARG A 179 -9.61 -2.62 2.65
C ARG A 179 -10.73 -1.84 3.34
N HIS A 180 -10.59 -1.54 4.63
CA HIS A 180 -11.60 -0.77 5.34
C HIS A 180 -11.72 0.65 4.77
N GLN A 181 -10.62 1.32 4.45
CA GLN A 181 -10.59 2.68 3.93
C GLN A 181 -11.09 2.77 2.47
N THR A 182 -10.75 1.79 1.63
CA THR A 182 -11.05 1.81 0.18
C THR A 182 -12.29 1.01 -0.22
N LYS A 183 -12.70 0.04 0.60
CA LYS A 183 -13.72 -0.99 0.29
C LYS A 183 -13.42 -1.83 -0.95
N ASN A 184 -12.18 -1.84 -1.46
CA ASN A 184 -11.79 -2.68 -2.59
C ASN A 184 -11.77 -4.17 -2.16
N PRO A 185 -12.52 -5.06 -2.84
CA PRO A 185 -12.63 -6.46 -2.44
C PRO A 185 -11.35 -7.26 -2.73
N GLY A 186 -10.46 -6.81 -3.62
CA GLY A 186 -9.19 -7.47 -3.93
C GLY A 186 -8.29 -7.62 -2.70
N PHE A 187 -8.26 -6.61 -1.83
CA PHE A 187 -7.53 -6.70 -0.56
C PHE A 187 -8.04 -7.83 0.34
N LYS A 188 -9.34 -8.16 0.30
CA LYS A 188 -9.88 -9.30 1.06
C LYS A 188 -9.26 -10.62 0.60
N LEU A 189 -9.09 -10.77 -0.71
CA LEU A 189 -8.51 -11.98 -1.31
C LEU A 189 -7.02 -12.09 -0.96
N ILE A 190 -6.26 -11.01 -1.12
CA ILE A 190 -4.84 -10.94 -0.76
C ILE A 190 -4.62 -11.26 0.71
N VAL A 191 -5.37 -10.63 1.62
CA VAL A 191 -5.30 -10.91 3.06
C VAL A 191 -5.61 -12.39 3.35
N GLY A 192 -6.63 -12.96 2.70
CA GLY A 192 -6.99 -14.36 2.88
C GLY A 192 -5.88 -15.32 2.45
N ILE A 193 -5.28 -15.10 1.28
CA ILE A 193 -4.18 -15.94 0.76
C ILE A 193 -2.92 -15.78 1.62
N GLY A 194 -2.57 -14.54 1.98
CA GLY A 194 -1.43 -14.26 2.85
C GLY A 194 -1.58 -14.94 4.21
N LEU A 195 -2.77 -14.89 4.81
CA LEU A 195 -3.07 -15.61 6.06
C LEU A 195 -2.86 -17.12 5.91
N LEU A 196 -3.36 -17.73 4.82
CA LEU A 196 -3.13 -19.15 4.57
C LEU A 196 -1.65 -19.47 4.43
N ALA A 197 -0.88 -18.62 3.73
CA ALA A 197 0.55 -18.80 3.53
C ALA A 197 1.35 -18.73 4.85
N ILE A 198 1.11 -17.72 5.69
CA ILE A 198 1.81 -17.59 6.99
C ILE A 198 1.42 -18.72 7.96
N LYS A 199 0.15 -19.18 7.92
CA LYS A 199 -0.29 -20.32 8.74
C LYS A 199 0.30 -21.64 8.27
N ALA A 200 0.48 -21.84 6.97
CA ALA A 200 1.15 -23.02 6.46
C ALA A 200 2.62 -23.09 6.92
N GLU A 201 3.26 -21.93 7.10
CA GLU A 201 4.64 -21.84 7.59
C GLU A 201 4.75 -21.98 9.12
N LYS A 202 3.87 -21.32 9.89
CA LYS A 202 3.86 -21.35 11.36
C LYS A 202 2.43 -21.50 11.90
N PRO A 203 1.87 -22.72 11.97
CA PRO A 203 0.44 -22.95 12.22
C PRO A 203 -0.04 -22.60 13.64
N PHE A 204 0.84 -22.62 14.64
CA PHE A 204 0.49 -22.43 16.06
C PHE A 204 0.56 -20.97 16.53
N GLN A 205 0.91 -20.04 15.65
CA GLN A 205 1.02 -18.62 15.99
C GLN A 205 -0.35 -17.93 15.88
N PRO A 206 -0.63 -16.89 16.69
CA PRO A 206 -1.96 -16.26 16.79
C PRO A 206 -2.27 -15.29 15.62
N PHE A 207 -1.86 -15.61 14.40
CA PHE A 207 -2.02 -14.74 13.22
C PHE A 207 -3.48 -14.41 12.89
N GLN A 208 -4.39 -15.36 13.09
CA GLN A 208 -5.82 -15.11 12.90
C GLN A 208 -6.36 -14.11 13.91
N ALA A 209 -5.86 -14.15 15.14
CA ALA A 209 -6.26 -13.22 16.18
C ALA A 209 -5.72 -11.81 15.88
N ALA A 210 -4.47 -11.68 15.43
CA ALA A 210 -3.90 -10.40 14.99
C ALA A 210 -4.68 -9.78 13.81
N ILE A 211 -5.05 -10.57 12.80
CA ILE A 211 -5.88 -10.09 11.68
C ILE A 211 -7.31 -9.72 12.14
N ALA A 212 -7.86 -10.47 13.11
CA ALA A 212 -9.18 -10.15 13.67
C ALA A 212 -9.16 -8.85 14.50
N GLU A 213 -8.09 -8.62 15.26
CA GLU A 213 -7.81 -7.37 15.95
C GLU A 213 -7.69 -6.21 14.95
N ALA A 214 -6.86 -6.35 13.91
CA ALA A 214 -6.74 -5.34 12.86
C ALA A 214 -8.10 -4.99 12.23
N LYS A 215 -8.95 -6.00 12.00
CA LYS A 215 -10.31 -5.79 11.49
C LYS A 215 -11.22 -5.09 12.51
N SER A 216 -11.05 -5.34 13.80
CA SER A 216 -11.79 -4.65 14.86
C SER A 216 -11.37 -3.19 14.94
N ASN A 217 -10.07 -2.92 15.02
CA ASN A 217 -9.52 -1.57 15.14
C ASN A 217 -9.82 -0.75 13.88
N ALA A 218 -9.69 -1.34 12.68
CA ALA A 218 -10.06 -0.66 11.43
C ALA A 218 -11.55 -0.32 11.32
N LYS A 219 -12.45 -1.01 12.04
CA LYS A 219 -13.88 -0.65 12.08
C LYS A 219 -14.17 0.52 13.02
N GLN A 220 -13.34 0.70 14.03
CA GLN A 220 -13.47 1.76 15.02
C GLN A 220 -12.80 3.06 14.54
N SER A 221 -11.80 2.93 13.66
CA SER A 221 -11.10 4.08 13.11
C SER A 221 -11.99 4.92 12.20
N ARG A 222 -11.66 6.21 12.15
CA ARG A 222 -12.25 7.18 11.22
C ARG A 222 -11.79 6.87 9.79
N TRP A 223 -12.41 7.54 8.83
CA TRP A 223 -12.00 7.41 7.43
C TRP A 223 -10.78 8.31 7.20
N ILE A 224 -9.58 7.75 7.36
CA ILE A 224 -8.31 8.51 7.46
C ILE A 224 -8.09 9.42 6.26
N LEU A 225 -8.52 9.00 5.06
CA LEU A 225 -8.42 9.79 3.83
C LEU A 225 -9.19 11.13 3.86
N GLU A 226 -10.11 11.35 4.81
CA GLU A 226 -10.80 12.64 4.94
C GLU A 226 -10.03 13.67 5.77
N TYR A 227 -8.95 13.28 6.45
CA TYR A 227 -8.16 14.13 7.34
C TYR A 227 -6.98 14.74 6.63
N ASP A 228 -6.68 15.99 6.98
CA ASP A 228 -5.47 16.66 6.52
C ASP A 228 -4.23 16.01 7.12
N VAL A 229 -3.46 15.33 6.27
CA VAL A 229 -2.25 14.63 6.71
C VAL A 229 -1.22 15.60 7.26
N GLU A 230 -1.08 16.81 6.70
CA GLU A 230 -0.10 17.79 7.19
C GLU A 230 -0.46 18.28 8.60
N GLU A 231 -1.76 18.45 8.89
CA GLU A 231 -2.20 18.73 10.26
C GLU A 231 -1.91 17.57 11.21
N LEU A 232 -2.11 16.32 10.76
CA LEU A 232 -1.83 15.13 11.56
C LEU A 232 -0.34 14.98 11.87
N LEU A 233 0.54 15.32 10.91
CA LEU A 233 2.00 15.25 11.06
C LEU A 233 2.51 16.09 12.23
N MET A 234 1.87 17.22 12.52
CA MET A 234 2.23 18.10 13.65
C MET A 234 1.84 17.53 15.02
N LEU A 235 0.80 16.69 15.08
CA LEU A 235 0.30 16.18 16.35
C LEU A 235 1.25 15.16 16.97
N PRO A 236 1.32 15.08 18.31
CA PRO A 236 1.87 13.90 18.97
C PRO A 236 1.21 12.62 18.43
N LEU A 237 2.00 11.55 18.24
CA LEU A 237 1.48 10.30 17.64
C LEU A 237 0.26 9.74 18.40
N ALA A 238 0.28 9.84 19.73
CA ALA A 238 -0.84 9.41 20.58
C ALA A 238 -2.11 10.24 20.30
N ASP A 239 -1.97 11.55 20.10
CA ASP A 239 -3.09 12.46 19.81
C ASP A 239 -3.63 12.25 18.39
N ALA A 240 -2.74 12.00 17.42
CA ALA A 240 -3.14 11.64 16.05
C ALA A 240 -3.95 10.33 16.05
N ARG A 241 -3.51 9.31 16.79
CA ARG A 241 -4.24 8.05 16.98
C ARG A 241 -5.59 8.27 17.66
N ALA A 242 -5.64 9.05 18.74
CA ALA A 242 -6.88 9.38 19.43
C ALA A 242 -7.87 10.11 18.52
N ARG A 243 -7.40 11.10 17.75
CA ARG A 243 -8.21 11.85 16.76
C ARG A 243 -8.80 10.93 15.69
N LEU A 244 -8.04 9.94 15.24
CA LEU A 244 -8.45 8.97 14.22
C LEU A 244 -9.19 7.75 14.78
N GLY A 245 -9.31 7.60 16.10
CA GLY A 245 -9.88 6.40 16.72
C GLY A 245 -9.07 5.13 16.43
N ILE A 246 -7.74 5.25 16.35
CA ILE A 246 -6.82 4.15 16.09
C ILE A 246 -6.26 3.64 17.42
N THR A 247 -6.49 2.37 17.70
CA THR A 247 -5.96 1.68 18.88
C THR A 247 -4.68 0.94 18.49
N GLU A 248 -3.69 0.93 19.39
CA GLU A 248 -2.49 0.12 19.22
C GLU A 248 -2.83 -1.39 19.16
N PRO A 249 -2.08 -2.18 18.38
CA PRO A 249 -2.42 -3.58 18.14
C PRO A 249 -1.70 -4.49 19.14
N GLU A 250 -2.37 -4.81 20.23
CA GLU A 250 -1.81 -5.60 21.34
C GLU A 250 -1.45 -7.03 20.92
N ILE A 251 -2.32 -7.70 20.17
CA ILE A 251 -2.10 -9.10 19.75
C ILE A 251 -0.95 -9.19 18.75
N TYR A 252 -0.89 -8.27 17.77
CA TYR A 252 0.23 -8.23 16.83
C TYR A 252 1.56 -7.92 17.52
N ASN A 253 1.56 -7.02 18.52
CA ASN A 253 2.75 -6.66 19.29
C ASN A 253 3.21 -7.79 20.22
N ALA A 254 2.29 -8.60 20.73
CA ALA A 254 2.61 -9.75 21.57
C ALA A 254 3.29 -10.91 20.82
N ILE A 255 3.20 -10.96 19.48
CA ILE A 255 3.88 -11.98 18.68
C ILE A 255 5.38 -11.67 18.63
N PRO A 256 6.27 -12.61 19.01
CA PRO A 256 7.71 -12.35 19.06
C PRO A 256 8.26 -11.84 17.72
N MET A 257 9.17 -10.87 17.77
CA MET A 257 9.74 -10.25 16.58
C MET A 257 10.39 -11.28 15.63
N GLN A 258 11.11 -12.26 16.18
CA GLN A 258 11.74 -13.33 15.40
C GLN A 258 10.72 -14.22 14.69
N VAL A 259 9.49 -14.31 15.21
CA VAL A 259 8.40 -15.01 14.53
C VAL A 259 7.98 -14.22 13.31
N LYS A 260 7.73 -12.92 13.47
CA LYS A 260 7.26 -11.99 12.43
C LYS A 260 8.29 -11.81 11.30
N GLU A 261 9.54 -11.50 11.63
CA GLU A 261 10.61 -11.22 10.67
C GLU A 261 10.92 -12.39 9.74
N ASN A 262 10.68 -13.63 10.16
CA ASN A 262 11.04 -14.81 9.38
C ASN A 262 9.91 -15.32 8.47
N LEU A 263 8.72 -14.73 8.53
CA LEU A 263 7.58 -15.16 7.72
C LEU A 263 7.80 -14.85 6.24
N LEU A 264 7.49 -15.84 5.39
CA LEU A 264 7.50 -15.73 3.93
C LEU A 264 8.84 -15.29 3.31
N LYS A 265 9.91 -15.17 4.10
CA LYS A 265 11.26 -14.94 3.57
C LYS A 265 11.68 -16.13 2.70
N PRO A 266 12.40 -15.89 1.58
CA PRO A 266 12.93 -16.97 0.77
C PRO A 266 13.81 -17.85 1.67
N LYS A 267 13.47 -19.14 1.78
CA LYS A 267 14.36 -20.13 2.38
C LYS A 267 15.63 -20.10 1.54
N GLN A 268 16.73 -19.56 2.07
CA GLN A 268 18.01 -19.61 1.37
C GLN A 268 18.43 -21.08 1.30
N THR A 269 18.11 -21.75 0.19
CA THR A 269 18.49 -23.15 -0.04
C THR A 269 19.96 -23.28 -0.41
N GLN A 270 20.63 -22.16 -0.73
CA GLN A 270 22.04 -22.12 -1.09
C GLN A 270 22.81 -21.18 -0.19
N THR A 271 23.93 -21.66 0.35
CA THR A 271 24.88 -20.85 1.11
C THR A 271 25.54 -19.81 0.19
N GLN A 272 26.06 -18.72 0.75
CA GLN A 272 26.76 -17.67 0.00
C GLN A 272 27.88 -18.24 -0.88
N THR A 273 28.61 -19.24 -0.35
CA THR A 273 29.64 -20.00 -1.09
C THR A 273 29.08 -20.73 -2.31
N GLN A 274 27.89 -21.33 -2.22
CA GLN A 274 27.24 -22.02 -3.34
C GLN A 274 26.78 -21.03 -4.42
N ARG A 275 26.38 -19.81 -4.03
CA ARG A 275 26.03 -18.74 -4.98
C ARG A 275 27.26 -18.22 -5.72
N GLU A 276 28.37 -18.02 -5.01
CA GLU A 276 29.64 -17.58 -5.59
C GLU A 276 30.21 -18.64 -6.56
N GLN A 277 30.12 -19.92 -6.21
CA GLN A 277 30.52 -21.02 -7.10
C GLN A 277 29.64 -21.11 -8.35
N ALA A 278 28.31 -21.00 -8.22
CA ALA A 278 27.41 -21.01 -9.36
C ALA A 278 27.63 -19.79 -10.29
N HIS A 279 27.95 -18.62 -9.71
CA HIS A 279 28.29 -17.42 -10.46
C HIS A 279 29.64 -17.54 -11.18
N ALA A 280 30.65 -18.14 -10.54
CA ALA A 280 31.95 -18.41 -11.15
C ALA A 280 31.84 -19.38 -12.34
N VAL A 281 31.03 -20.44 -12.20
CA VAL A 281 30.78 -21.41 -13.27
C VAL A 281 30.05 -20.78 -14.46
N ARG A 282 29.06 -19.90 -14.21
CA ARG A 282 28.36 -19.16 -15.28
C ARG A 282 29.23 -18.13 -16.00
N LYS A 283 30.28 -17.61 -15.36
CA LYS A 283 31.19 -16.64 -15.96
C LYS A 283 32.32 -17.30 -16.78
N ALA A 284 32.52 -18.61 -16.58
CA ALA A 284 33.52 -19.42 -17.27
C ALA A 284 32.95 -20.20 -18.48
N ALA A 285 31.64 -20.15 -18.70
CA ALA A 285 30.93 -20.75 -19.84
C ALA A 285 30.51 -19.67 -20.84
#